data_AF-A0A6A3GIB3-F1
#
_entry.id   AF-A0A6A3GIB3-F1
#
_cell.length_a   1.000
_cell.length_b   1.000
_cell.length_c   1.000
_cell.angle_alpha   90.00
_cell.angle_beta   90.00
_cell.angle_gamma   90.00
#
_symmetry.space_group_name_H-M   'P 1'
#
loop_
_entity.id
_entity.type
_entity.pdbx_description
1 polymer ?
#
loop_
_entity_poly.entity_id
_entity_poly.type
_entity_poly.pdbx_seq_one_letter_code
_entity_poly.pdbx_strand_id
1 'polypeptide(L)'
;MIKYFESIDGVTKLKEDYNPATWMLEVIGAGVGNGNGSQTDFVEIFKASQHLDRLQSSLDQEGVTRPSPSLPAVEFGDKRAASELTQAKFLLKRFCDLYWRTASFNLTRFAISLGLGLLFGVSYAGAEYKSYSGVNSGMGMVYLTVGFIGLVSFNGLIPVVAEERAVFYRERASQTYSAFWYFVGLSVMEIPYVLAAVLLFPIPYFPLVGFAGVGAFFTCWLVLSLHVLHQAYMAELLVFNTSENFSHSPRFECRYDQTAL
;
A
#
# COMPACT_ATOMS: atom_id res chain seq x y z
N MET A 1 11.53 -1.65 -39.55
CA MET A 1 11.35 -2.90 -38.77
C MET A 1 10.95 -4.06 -39.67
N ILE A 2 9.76 -4.08 -40.29
CA ILE A 2 9.31 -5.21 -41.15
C ILE A 2 10.34 -5.53 -42.25
N LYS A 3 10.70 -4.52 -43.06
CA LYS A 3 11.73 -4.63 -44.10
C LYS A 3 13.10 -5.12 -43.59
N TYR A 4 13.42 -4.86 -42.33
CA TYR A 4 14.69 -5.30 -41.72
C TYR A 4 14.63 -6.80 -41.39
N PHE A 5 13.59 -7.25 -40.70
CA PHE A 5 13.43 -8.68 -40.40
C PHE A 5 13.23 -9.53 -41.65
N GLU A 6 12.52 -9.03 -42.67
CA GLU A 6 12.38 -9.74 -43.95
C GLU A 6 13.67 -9.79 -44.79
N SER A 7 14.66 -8.94 -44.48
CA SER A 7 15.98 -8.98 -45.14
C SER A 7 16.92 -10.03 -44.55
N ILE A 8 16.55 -10.65 -43.43
CA ILE A 8 17.34 -11.68 -42.76
C ILE A 8 16.96 -13.04 -43.33
N ASP A 9 17.96 -13.80 -43.78
CA ASP A 9 17.74 -15.13 -44.33
C ASP A 9 17.16 -16.08 -43.26
N GLY A 10 16.14 -16.86 -43.64
CA GLY A 10 15.44 -17.79 -42.75
C GLY A 10 14.23 -17.20 -42.01
N VAL A 11 13.91 -15.92 -42.21
CA VAL A 11 12.72 -15.29 -41.63
C VAL A 11 11.49 -15.50 -42.53
N THR A 12 10.40 -16.03 -41.95
CA THR A 12 9.10 -16.12 -42.61
C THR A 12 8.56 -14.72 -42.90
N LYS A 13 8.17 -14.43 -44.14
CA LYS A 13 7.61 -13.12 -44.50
C LYS A 13 6.28 -12.85 -43.82
N LEU A 14 5.96 -11.57 -43.63
CA LEU A 14 4.70 -11.16 -43.02
C LEU A 14 3.54 -11.51 -43.97
N LYS A 15 2.49 -12.16 -43.44
CA LYS A 15 1.26 -12.42 -44.19
C LYS A 15 0.42 -11.15 -44.30
N GLU A 16 -0.31 -11.03 -45.40
CA GLU A 16 -1.30 -9.97 -45.60
C GLU A 16 -2.36 -10.05 -44.47
N ASP A 17 -2.76 -8.89 -43.94
CA ASP A 17 -3.67 -8.74 -42.78
C ASP A 17 -3.22 -9.36 -41.45
N TYR A 18 -1.93 -9.69 -41.29
CA TYR A 18 -1.39 -10.18 -40.01
C TYR A 18 -0.75 -9.06 -39.18
N ASN A 19 -0.94 -9.09 -37.85
CA ASN A 19 -0.36 -8.09 -36.95
C ASN A 19 1.18 -8.14 -36.98
N PRO A 20 1.88 -7.09 -37.42
CA PRO A 20 3.34 -7.08 -37.50
C PRO A 20 4.05 -7.29 -36.16
N ALA A 21 3.44 -6.86 -35.05
CA ALA A 21 4.02 -7.04 -33.72
C ALA A 21 4.02 -8.52 -33.29
N THR A 22 2.91 -9.23 -33.55
CA THR A 22 2.79 -10.67 -33.27
C THR A 22 3.75 -11.47 -34.14
N TRP A 23 3.81 -11.16 -35.44
CA TRP A 23 4.76 -11.79 -36.36
C TRP A 23 6.22 -11.61 -35.93
N MET A 24 6.61 -10.39 -35.52
CA MET A 24 7.96 -10.15 -35.02
C MET A 24 8.30 -11.04 -33.81
N LEU A 25 7.37 -11.21 -32.86
CA LEU A 25 7.57 -12.07 -31.69
C LEU A 25 7.72 -13.54 -32.08
N GLU A 26 6.97 -14.01 -33.07
CA GLU A 26 7.10 -15.37 -33.61
C GLU A 26 8.45 -15.58 -34.32
N VAL A 27 8.88 -14.60 -35.12
CA VAL A 27 10.16 -14.63 -35.84
C VAL A 27 11.35 -14.71 -34.87
N ILE A 28 11.35 -13.92 -33.80
CA ILE A 28 12.43 -13.92 -32.80
C ILE A 28 12.31 -15.05 -31.77
N GLY A 29 11.31 -15.94 -31.89
CA GLY A 29 11.10 -17.07 -30.99
C GLY A 29 10.50 -16.74 -29.62
N ALA A 30 9.97 -15.53 -29.43
CA ALA A 30 9.27 -15.10 -28.21
C ALA A 30 7.74 -15.32 -28.27
N GLY A 31 7.22 -15.82 -29.40
CA GLY A 31 5.81 -16.14 -29.61
C GLY A 31 5.42 -17.54 -29.14
N VAL A 32 4.12 -17.84 -29.18
CA VAL A 32 3.54 -19.15 -28.79
C VAL A 32 3.86 -20.29 -29.77
N GLY A 33 4.44 -19.99 -30.93
CA GLY A 33 4.91 -20.97 -31.92
C GLY A 33 6.43 -21.08 -31.93
N ASN A 34 6.96 -22.20 -31.45
CA ASN A 34 8.40 -22.41 -31.26
C ASN A 34 9.11 -22.87 -32.56
N GLY A 35 9.01 -22.07 -33.64
CA GLY A 35 9.43 -22.49 -34.99
C GLY A 35 10.86 -22.08 -35.40
N ASN A 36 11.25 -20.82 -35.14
CA ASN A 36 12.44 -20.22 -35.79
C ASN A 36 13.50 -19.67 -34.82
N GLY A 37 13.24 -19.61 -33.50
CA GLY A 37 14.13 -18.95 -32.54
C GLY A 37 15.48 -19.63 -32.31
N SER A 38 15.67 -20.88 -32.75
CA SER A 38 16.88 -21.66 -32.48
C SER A 38 17.91 -21.67 -33.61
N GLN A 39 17.61 -21.13 -34.80
CA GLN A 39 18.50 -21.25 -35.96
C GLN A 39 19.26 -19.97 -36.33
N THR A 40 18.77 -18.79 -35.93
CA THR A 40 19.34 -17.51 -36.36
C THR A 40 19.69 -16.65 -35.16
N ASP A 41 20.96 -16.25 -35.01
CA ASP A 41 21.39 -15.31 -33.98
C ASP A 41 21.05 -13.87 -34.39
N PHE A 42 19.84 -13.43 -34.04
CA PHE A 42 19.38 -12.07 -34.30
C PHE A 42 20.23 -10.99 -33.61
N VAL A 43 20.95 -11.33 -32.52
CA VAL A 43 21.77 -10.38 -31.77
C VAL A 43 23.04 -10.07 -32.54
N GLU A 44 23.74 -11.08 -33.05
CA GLU A 44 24.94 -10.86 -33.89
C GLU A 44 24.60 -10.13 -35.19
N ILE A 45 23.51 -10.52 -35.85
CA ILE A 45 23.06 -9.87 -37.09
C ILE A 45 22.72 -8.40 -36.86
N PHE A 46 22.03 -8.07 -35.76
CA PHE A 46 21.74 -6.68 -35.42
C PHE A 46 23.02 -5.88 -35.12
N LYS A 47 23.98 -6.49 -34.42
CA LYS A 47 25.28 -5.86 -34.14
C LYS A 47 26.10 -5.54 -35.38
N ALA A 48 26.00 -6.38 -36.42
CA ALA A 48 26.66 -6.14 -37.70
C ALA A 48 25.86 -5.22 -38.65
N SER A 49 24.66 -4.80 -38.27
CA SER A 49 23.76 -4.07 -39.15
C SER A 49 24.04 -2.55 -39.20
N GLN A 50 23.77 -1.94 -40.36
CA GLN A 50 23.80 -0.47 -40.53
C GLN A 50 22.83 0.26 -39.58
N HIS A 51 21.81 -0.44 -39.06
CA HIS A 51 20.87 0.15 -38.10
C HIS A 51 21.54 0.43 -36.75
N LEU A 52 22.41 -0.46 -36.28
CA LEU A 52 23.20 -0.19 -35.07
C LEU A 52 24.11 1.01 -35.30
N ASP A 53 24.82 1.09 -36.43
CA ASP A 53 25.70 2.23 -36.75
C ASP A 53 24.95 3.57 -36.75
N ARG A 54 23.73 3.60 -37.30
CA ARG A 54 22.88 4.81 -37.28
C ARG A 54 22.39 5.17 -35.88
N LEU A 55 22.05 4.18 -35.05
CA LEU A 55 21.65 4.41 -33.66
C LEU A 55 22.83 4.89 -32.82
N GLN A 56 23.99 4.25 -32.98
CA GLN A 56 25.23 4.61 -32.30
C GLN A 56 25.65 6.03 -32.65
N SER A 57 25.66 6.38 -33.95
CA SER A 57 25.96 7.74 -34.39
C SER A 57 24.94 8.77 -33.91
N SER A 58 23.66 8.40 -33.77
CA SER A 58 22.63 9.28 -33.19
C SER A 58 22.84 9.49 -31.68
N LEU A 59 23.24 8.45 -30.95
CA LEU A 59 23.58 8.54 -29.53
C LEU A 59 24.87 9.35 -29.30
N ASP A 60 25.84 9.26 -30.22
CA ASP A 60 27.11 10.00 -30.16
C ASP A 60 27.00 11.48 -30.53
N GLN A 61 25.81 11.95 -30.95
CA GLN A 61 25.57 13.37 -31.18
C GLN A 61 25.75 14.18 -29.90
N GLU A 62 26.32 15.36 -30.04
CA GLU A 62 26.50 16.29 -28.93
C GLU A 62 25.15 16.66 -28.31
N GLY A 63 25.08 16.64 -26.98
CA GLY A 63 23.86 16.96 -26.23
C GLY A 63 22.93 15.77 -25.99
N VAL A 64 23.22 14.58 -26.56
CA VAL A 64 22.46 13.34 -26.31
C VAL A 64 23.12 12.52 -25.19
N THR A 65 24.23 11.84 -25.50
CA THR A 65 25.02 11.09 -24.49
C THR A 65 26.35 11.75 -24.16
N ARG A 66 26.77 12.75 -24.95
CA ARG A 66 28.00 13.50 -24.77
C ARG A 66 27.70 14.95 -24.41
N PRO A 67 28.48 15.57 -23.50
CA PRO A 67 28.31 16.99 -23.18
C PRO A 67 28.45 17.85 -24.45
N SER A 68 27.51 18.76 -24.68
CA SER A 68 27.66 19.76 -25.75
C SER A 68 28.15 21.08 -25.16
N PRO A 69 29.10 21.78 -25.80
CA PRO A 69 29.46 23.13 -25.40
C PRO A 69 28.32 24.15 -25.55
N SER A 70 27.32 23.84 -26.39
CA SER A 70 26.22 24.76 -26.73
C SER A 70 24.94 24.53 -25.93
N LEU A 71 24.80 23.37 -25.26
CA LEU A 71 23.62 23.02 -24.48
C LEU A 71 24.01 22.74 -23.01
N PRO A 72 23.39 23.44 -22.04
CA PRO A 72 23.62 23.14 -20.64
C PRO A 72 23.11 21.74 -20.29
N ALA A 73 23.79 21.08 -19.34
CA ALA A 73 23.32 19.80 -18.82
C ALA A 73 21.95 19.97 -18.16
N VAL A 74 21.02 19.07 -18.48
CA VAL A 74 19.72 19.02 -17.81
C VAL A 74 19.94 18.43 -16.42
N GLU A 75 20.04 19.32 -15.43
CA GLU A 75 20.13 18.93 -14.03
C GLU A 75 18.77 19.09 -13.36
N PHE A 76 18.27 18.01 -12.75
CA PHE A 76 17.08 18.05 -11.91
C PHE A 76 17.52 18.38 -10.49
N GLY A 77 17.37 19.64 -10.08
CA GLY A 77 17.76 20.10 -8.75
C GLY A 77 16.93 19.46 -7.63
N ASP A 78 15.65 19.19 -7.89
CA ASP A 78 14.74 18.61 -6.92
C ASP A 78 14.37 17.17 -7.27
N LYS A 79 14.38 16.31 -6.24
CA LYS A 79 13.93 14.92 -6.34
C LYS A 79 12.44 14.79 -6.70
N ARG A 80 11.63 15.83 -6.44
CA ARG A 80 10.18 15.84 -6.65
C ARG A 80 9.74 17.21 -7.20
N ALA A 81 8.72 17.21 -8.05
CA ALA A 81 8.22 18.43 -8.68
C ALA A 81 7.41 19.36 -7.74
N ALA A 82 6.82 18.81 -6.67
CA ALA A 82 5.96 19.56 -5.76
C ALA A 82 6.66 19.90 -4.44
N SER A 83 6.36 21.07 -3.88
CA SER A 83 6.86 21.47 -2.55
C SER A 83 6.35 20.53 -1.44
N GLU A 84 7.11 20.41 -0.36
CA GLU A 84 6.79 19.54 0.77
C GLU A 84 5.42 19.88 1.42
N LEU A 85 5.07 21.17 1.50
CA LEU A 85 3.78 21.61 2.04
C LEU A 85 2.60 21.26 1.13
N THR A 86 2.82 21.35 -0.19
CA THR A 86 1.83 20.91 -1.19
C THR A 86 1.59 19.41 -1.05
N GLN A 87 2.66 18.61 -0.94
CA GLN A 87 2.56 17.17 -0.72
C GLN A 87 1.77 16.86 0.56
N ALA A 88 2.10 17.50 1.68
CA ALA A 88 1.42 17.31 2.96
C ALA A 88 -0.09 17.60 2.88
N LYS A 89 -0.47 18.74 2.27
CA LYS A 89 -1.88 19.14 2.12
C LYS A 89 -2.68 18.14 1.29
N PHE A 90 -2.14 17.69 0.16
CA PHE A 90 -2.84 16.74 -0.70
C PHE A 90 -2.93 15.35 -0.06
N LEU A 91 -1.90 14.90 0.64
CA LEU A 91 -1.94 13.64 1.37
C LEU A 91 -2.96 13.67 2.51
N LEU A 92 -2.99 14.76 3.30
CA LEU A 92 -3.97 14.91 4.37
C LEU A 92 -5.41 14.90 3.83
N LYS A 93 -5.65 15.61 2.72
CA LYS A 93 -6.95 15.58 2.04
C LYS A 93 -7.30 14.17 1.56
N ARG A 94 -6.35 13.48 0.92
CA ARG A 94 -6.55 12.09 0.46
C ARG A 94 -6.95 11.19 1.61
N PHE A 95 -6.25 11.23 2.74
CA PHE A 95 -6.58 10.37 3.88
C PHE A 95 -7.91 10.76 4.52
N CYS A 96 -8.25 12.04 4.58
CA CYS A 96 -9.58 12.46 5.02
C CYS A 96 -10.69 11.88 4.12
N ASP A 97 -10.53 11.99 2.80
CA ASP A 97 -11.46 11.43 1.83
C ASP A 97 -11.52 9.89 1.92
N LEU A 98 -10.38 9.23 2.15
CA LEU A 98 -10.28 7.77 2.31
C LEU A 98 -11.04 7.29 3.55
N TYR A 99 -10.77 7.88 4.72
CA TYR A 99 -11.43 7.49 5.97
C TYR A 99 -12.93 7.77 5.94
N TRP A 100 -13.33 8.86 5.28
CA TRP A 100 -14.74 9.20 5.08
C TRP A 100 -15.45 8.21 4.17
N ARG A 101 -14.83 7.82 3.04
CA ARG A 101 -15.41 6.87 2.08
C ARG A 101 -15.42 5.44 2.59
N THR A 102 -14.40 5.04 3.36
CA THR A 102 -14.28 3.70 3.97
C THR A 102 -15.02 3.66 5.32
N ALA A 103 -16.31 3.99 5.31
CA ALA A 103 -17.14 4.03 6.51
C ALA A 103 -17.32 2.64 7.15
N SER A 104 -17.27 1.56 6.37
CA SER A 104 -17.47 0.19 6.85
C SER A 104 -16.46 -0.23 7.92
N PHE A 105 -15.18 0.09 7.73
CA PHE A 105 -14.13 -0.22 8.70
C PHE A 105 -14.33 0.56 10.00
N ASN A 106 -14.52 1.87 9.91
CA ASN A 106 -14.73 2.75 11.06
C ASN A 106 -16.00 2.36 11.85
N LEU A 107 -17.08 2.02 11.15
CA LEU A 107 -18.33 1.55 11.77
C LEU A 107 -18.13 0.22 12.50
N THR A 108 -17.42 -0.73 11.89
CA THR A 108 -17.09 -2.01 12.51
C THR A 108 -16.29 -1.80 13.79
N ARG A 109 -15.32 -0.88 13.78
CA ARG A 109 -14.54 -0.55 14.98
C ARG A 109 -15.40 0.05 16.10
N PHE A 110 -16.35 0.92 15.77
CA PHE A 110 -17.29 1.47 16.75
C PHE A 110 -18.18 0.38 17.35
N ALA A 111 -18.73 -0.50 16.52
CA ALA A 111 -19.57 -1.61 16.97
C ALA A 111 -18.80 -2.58 17.88
N ILE A 112 -17.58 -2.95 17.50
CA ILE A 112 -16.73 -3.85 18.30
C ILE A 112 -16.34 -3.19 19.63
N SER A 113 -15.97 -1.91 19.63
CA SER A 113 -15.60 -1.19 20.86
C SER A 113 -16.75 -1.14 21.86
N LEU A 114 -17.95 -0.83 21.38
CA LEU A 114 -19.16 -0.82 22.21
C LEU A 114 -19.52 -2.24 22.70
N GLY A 115 -19.47 -3.23 21.82
CA GLY A 115 -19.76 -4.63 22.13
C GLY A 115 -18.81 -5.21 23.16
N LEU A 116 -17.50 -4.94 23.04
CA LEU A 116 -16.50 -5.36 24.03
C LEU A 116 -16.68 -4.64 25.36
N GLY A 117 -17.02 -3.35 25.35
CA GLY A 117 -17.31 -2.58 26.56
C GLY A 117 -18.47 -3.19 27.35
N LEU A 118 -19.53 -3.61 26.66
CA LEU A 118 -20.66 -4.32 27.27
C LEU A 118 -20.27 -5.72 27.75
N LEU A 119 -19.56 -6.50 26.93
CA LEU A 119 -19.17 -7.87 27.26
C LEU A 119 -18.31 -7.93 28.53
N PHE A 120 -17.26 -7.11 28.59
CA PHE A 120 -16.40 -7.05 29.77
C PHE A 120 -17.09 -6.36 30.95
N GLY A 121 -17.90 -5.33 30.70
CA GLY A 121 -18.68 -4.66 31.74
C GLY A 121 -19.63 -5.62 32.46
N VAL A 122 -20.38 -6.44 31.70
CA VAL A 122 -21.33 -7.41 32.26
C VAL A 122 -20.60 -8.56 32.97
N SER A 123 -19.49 -9.04 32.40
CA SER A 123 -18.74 -10.17 32.95
C SER A 123 -18.16 -9.89 34.34
N TYR A 124 -17.85 -8.62 34.63
CA TYR A 124 -17.32 -8.16 35.92
C TYR A 124 -18.30 -7.27 36.68
N ALA A 125 -19.60 -7.36 36.35
CA ALA A 125 -20.62 -6.61 37.05
C ALA A 125 -20.68 -6.99 38.54
N GLY A 126 -20.62 -5.99 39.41
CA GLY A 126 -20.69 -6.20 40.86
C GLY A 126 -19.41 -6.77 41.50
N ALA A 127 -18.25 -6.59 40.88
CA ALA A 127 -16.97 -6.98 41.47
C ALA A 127 -16.70 -6.25 42.81
N GLU A 128 -16.26 -7.00 43.83
CA GLU A 128 -15.93 -6.44 45.15
C GLU A 128 -14.42 -6.28 45.33
N TYR A 129 -13.98 -5.04 45.61
CA TYR A 129 -12.55 -4.67 45.68
C TYR A 129 -11.99 -4.53 47.11
N LYS A 130 -12.68 -5.04 48.13
CA LYS A 130 -12.28 -4.88 49.54
C LYS A 130 -11.29 -5.93 50.03
N SER A 131 -11.26 -7.10 49.40
CA SER A 131 -10.36 -8.20 49.74
C SER A 131 -9.12 -8.18 48.83
N TYR A 132 -7.99 -8.70 49.31
CA TYR A 132 -6.78 -8.89 48.49
C TYR A 132 -7.08 -9.68 47.20
N SER A 133 -7.92 -10.72 47.30
CA SER A 133 -8.37 -11.50 46.15
C SER A 133 -9.21 -10.66 45.16
N GLY A 134 -10.04 -9.76 45.69
CA GLY A 134 -10.86 -8.84 44.91
C GLY A 134 -10.02 -7.81 44.14
N VAL A 135 -9.01 -7.24 44.80
CA VAL A 135 -8.04 -6.33 44.15
C VAL A 135 -7.26 -7.06 43.06
N ASN A 136 -6.76 -8.28 43.32
CA ASN A 136 -6.05 -9.06 42.31
C ASN A 136 -6.94 -9.40 41.10
N SER A 137 -8.21 -9.73 41.34
CA SER A 137 -9.19 -9.96 40.28
C SER A 137 -9.48 -8.70 39.46
N GLY A 138 -9.56 -7.53 40.12
CA GLY A 138 -9.70 -6.24 39.45
C GLY A 138 -8.51 -5.88 38.57
N MET A 139 -7.29 -6.11 39.04
CA MET A 139 -6.08 -5.93 38.23
C MET A 139 -6.06 -6.88 37.02
N GLY A 140 -6.44 -8.15 37.22
CA GLY A 140 -6.53 -9.14 36.14
C GLY A 140 -7.56 -8.75 35.08
N MET A 141 -8.72 -8.25 35.48
CA MET A 141 -9.73 -7.72 34.57
C MET A 141 -9.18 -6.55 33.73
N VAL A 142 -8.56 -5.55 34.37
CA VAL A 142 -7.98 -4.40 33.63
C VAL A 142 -6.92 -4.87 32.64
N TYR A 143 -6.04 -5.80 33.05
CA TYR A 143 -5.04 -6.38 32.17
C TYR A 143 -5.66 -7.09 30.96
N LEU A 144 -6.65 -7.96 31.19
CA LEU A 144 -7.33 -8.69 30.13
C LEU A 144 -8.06 -7.74 29.17
N THR A 145 -8.79 -6.76 29.69
CA THR A 145 -9.51 -5.77 28.89
C THR A 145 -8.57 -4.94 28.02
N VAL A 146 -7.49 -4.39 28.59
CA VAL A 146 -6.49 -3.60 27.85
C VAL A 146 -5.79 -4.45 26.79
N GLY A 147 -5.40 -5.69 27.13
CA GLY A 147 -4.77 -6.60 26.19
C GLY A 147 -5.68 -6.97 25.02
N PHE A 148 -6.96 -7.27 25.30
CA PHE A 148 -7.90 -7.72 24.28
C PHE A 148 -8.29 -6.60 23.32
N ILE A 149 -8.56 -5.39 23.81
CA ILE A 149 -8.87 -4.24 22.96
C ILE A 149 -7.67 -3.88 22.05
N GLY A 150 -6.46 -4.01 22.58
CA GLY A 150 -5.22 -3.83 21.82
C GLY A 150 -5.05 -4.87 20.71
N LEU A 151 -5.23 -6.16 21.04
CA LEU A 151 -5.13 -7.26 20.07
C LEU A 151 -6.17 -7.15 18.94
N VAL A 152 -7.42 -6.83 19.28
CA VAL A 152 -8.48 -6.66 18.28
C VAL A 152 -8.17 -5.49 17.35
N SER A 153 -7.67 -4.38 17.89
CA SER A 153 -7.28 -3.22 17.07
C SER A 153 -6.10 -3.53 16.15
N PHE A 154 -5.08 -4.22 16.67
CA PHE A 154 -3.91 -4.64 15.90
C PHE A 154 -4.30 -5.55 14.73
N ASN A 155 -5.03 -6.65 15.01
CA ASN A 155 -5.42 -7.61 13.98
C ASN A 155 -6.41 -7.03 12.97
N GLY A 156 -7.30 -6.13 13.41
CA GLY A 156 -8.27 -5.48 12.53
C GLY A 156 -7.63 -4.52 11.53
N LEU A 157 -6.48 -3.92 11.88
CA LEU A 157 -5.83 -2.91 11.04
C LEU A 157 -4.90 -3.52 9.97
N ILE A 158 -4.28 -4.67 10.24
CA ILE A 158 -3.38 -5.38 9.30
C ILE A 158 -3.94 -5.48 7.87
N PRO A 159 -5.14 -6.05 7.64
CA PRO A 159 -5.64 -6.23 6.28
C PRO A 159 -5.94 -4.92 5.55
N VAL A 160 -6.38 -3.89 6.29
CA VAL A 160 -6.68 -2.56 5.73
C VAL A 160 -5.40 -1.89 5.24
N VAL A 161 -4.34 -1.93 6.05
CA VAL A 161 -3.05 -1.33 5.67
C VAL A 161 -2.39 -2.13 4.55
N ALA A 162 -2.57 -3.46 4.52
CA ALA A 162 -2.04 -4.30 3.46
C ALA A 162 -2.61 -3.94 2.08
N GLU A 163 -3.88 -3.54 2.00
CA GLU A 163 -4.49 -3.09 0.74
C GLU A 163 -3.89 -1.76 0.24
N GLU A 164 -3.70 -0.78 1.14
CA GLU A 164 -3.12 0.53 0.79
C GLU A 164 -1.63 0.46 0.44
N ARG A 165 -0.94 -0.57 0.95
CA ARG A 165 0.49 -0.77 0.75
C ARG A 165 0.86 -0.81 -0.73
N ALA A 166 0.13 -1.56 -1.57
CA ALA A 166 0.45 -1.70 -2.99
C ALA A 166 0.40 -0.36 -3.73
N VAL A 167 -0.59 0.48 -3.39
CA VAL A 167 -0.74 1.84 -3.92
C VAL A 167 0.45 2.71 -3.51
N PHE A 168 0.84 2.65 -2.24
CA PHE A 168 2.00 3.38 -1.72
C PHE A 168 3.30 3.05 -2.46
N TYR A 169 3.60 1.76 -2.70
CA TYR A 169 4.82 1.38 -3.42
C TYR A 169 4.83 1.88 -4.87
N ARG A 170 3.68 1.81 -5.56
CA ARG A 170 3.53 2.33 -6.92
C ARG A 170 3.80 3.84 -6.97
N GLU A 171 3.20 4.62 -6.07
CA GLU A 171 3.35 6.07 -6.02
C GLU A 171 4.74 6.51 -5.52
N ARG A 172 5.39 5.66 -4.72
CA ARG A 172 6.76 5.86 -4.30
C ARG A 172 7.75 5.58 -5.43
N ALA A 173 7.49 4.60 -6.29
CA ALA A 173 8.30 4.33 -7.47
C ALA A 173 8.30 5.53 -8.45
N SER A 174 7.16 6.22 -8.59
CA SER A 174 7.05 7.44 -9.40
C SER A 174 7.53 8.73 -8.70
N GLN A 175 8.04 8.65 -7.47
CA GLN A 175 8.49 9.81 -6.67
C GLN A 175 7.44 10.93 -6.52
N THR A 176 6.14 10.57 -6.48
CA THR A 176 5.06 11.56 -6.42
C THR A 176 5.08 12.39 -5.13
N TYR A 177 5.45 11.77 -4.01
CA TYR A 177 5.54 12.42 -2.69
C TYR A 177 6.59 11.77 -1.78
N SER A 178 6.91 12.43 -0.66
CA SER A 178 7.78 11.92 0.39
C SER A 178 7.07 10.90 1.27
N ALA A 179 7.74 9.80 1.61
CA ALA A 179 7.20 8.80 2.53
C ALA A 179 6.89 9.38 3.91
N PHE A 180 7.66 10.38 4.34
CA PHE A 180 7.42 11.06 5.61
C PHE A 180 6.01 11.66 5.67
N TRP A 181 5.62 12.45 4.67
CA TRP A 181 4.29 13.07 4.64
C TRP A 181 3.16 12.07 4.49
N TYR A 182 3.41 10.92 3.87
CA TYR A 182 2.43 9.84 3.77
C TYR A 182 2.08 9.30 5.16
N PHE A 183 3.08 8.92 5.95
CA PHE A 183 2.84 8.41 7.31
C PHE A 183 2.28 9.49 8.23
N VAL A 184 2.75 10.74 8.12
CA VAL A 184 2.15 11.85 8.89
C VAL A 184 0.67 12.02 8.56
N GLY A 185 0.30 12.00 7.27
CA GLY A 185 -1.10 12.12 6.85
C GLY A 185 -1.98 10.99 7.37
N LEU A 186 -1.48 9.75 7.30
CA LEU A 186 -2.15 8.57 7.83
C LEU A 186 -2.33 8.67 9.36
N SER A 187 -1.25 8.94 10.10
CA SER A 187 -1.28 9.00 11.56
C SER A 187 -2.19 10.11 12.09
N VAL A 188 -2.20 11.28 11.45
CA VAL A 188 -3.07 12.40 11.85
C VAL A 188 -4.54 12.06 11.67
N MET A 189 -4.90 11.32 10.62
CA MET A 189 -6.28 10.90 10.39
C MET A 189 -6.71 9.75 11.29
N GLU A 190 -5.80 8.87 11.72
CA GLU A 190 -6.13 7.76 12.62
C GLU A 190 -6.56 8.24 14.02
N ILE A 191 -5.91 9.29 14.55
CA ILE A 191 -6.14 9.83 15.91
C ILE A 191 -7.62 10.13 16.22
N PRO A 192 -8.33 11.00 15.48
CA PRO A 192 -9.71 11.38 15.82
C PRO A 192 -10.66 10.19 15.81
N TYR A 193 -10.51 9.28 14.84
CA TYR A 193 -11.36 8.10 14.79
C TYR A 193 -11.07 7.16 15.96
N VAL A 194 -9.81 6.98 16.38
CA VAL A 194 -9.46 6.05 17.46
C VAL A 194 -9.99 6.58 18.78
N LEU A 195 -9.80 7.88 19.03
CA LEU A 195 -10.34 8.55 20.21
C LEU A 195 -11.86 8.38 20.32
N ALA A 196 -12.59 8.56 19.21
CA ALA A 196 -14.03 8.37 19.17
C ALA A 196 -14.43 6.90 19.40
N ALA A 197 -13.72 5.95 18.78
CA ALA A 197 -14.03 4.52 18.93
C ALA A 197 -13.78 4.02 20.35
N VAL A 198 -12.63 4.39 20.92
CA VAL A 198 -12.25 3.98 22.27
C VAL A 198 -13.14 4.65 23.29
N LEU A 199 -13.69 5.84 23.04
CA LEU A 199 -14.65 6.48 23.95
C LEU A 199 -15.92 5.65 24.15
N LEU A 200 -16.34 4.87 23.14
CA LEU A 200 -17.51 4.01 23.25
C LEU A 200 -17.32 2.81 24.18
N PHE A 201 -16.07 2.44 24.47
CA PHE A 201 -15.72 1.32 25.34
C PHE A 201 -15.98 1.60 26.85
N PRO A 202 -15.38 2.64 27.47
CA PRO A 202 -15.54 2.92 28.89
C PRO A 202 -16.96 3.39 29.25
N ILE A 203 -17.77 3.89 28.31
CA ILE A 203 -19.14 4.34 28.57
C ILE A 203 -19.98 3.26 29.28
N PRO A 204 -20.14 2.04 28.73
CA PRO A 204 -20.80 0.94 29.45
C PRO A 204 -19.89 0.26 30.48
N TYR A 205 -18.60 0.08 30.16
CA TYR A 205 -17.68 -0.70 30.99
C TYR A 205 -17.46 -0.09 32.38
N PHE A 206 -17.17 1.20 32.44
CA PHE A 206 -16.79 1.89 33.68
C PHE A 206 -17.88 1.84 34.77
N PRO A 207 -19.16 2.15 34.49
CA PRO A 207 -20.22 2.04 35.50
C PRO A 207 -20.58 0.58 35.84
N LEU A 208 -20.57 -0.35 34.87
CA LEU A 208 -20.93 -1.75 35.13
C LEU A 208 -19.96 -2.44 36.08
N VAL A 209 -18.67 -2.14 35.95
CA VAL A 209 -17.60 -2.65 36.81
C VAL A 209 -17.61 -2.00 38.20
N GLY A 210 -18.36 -0.90 38.38
CA GLY A 210 -18.45 -0.18 39.65
C GLY A 210 -17.31 0.81 39.87
N PHE A 211 -16.61 1.23 38.81
CA PHE A 211 -15.64 2.32 38.89
C PHE A 211 -16.37 3.67 38.95
N ALA A 212 -15.83 4.60 39.75
CA ALA A 212 -16.40 5.92 39.96
C ALA A 212 -15.36 7.02 39.80
N GLY A 213 -15.82 8.22 39.42
CA GLY A 213 -14.99 9.42 39.31
C GLY A 213 -14.72 9.85 37.87
N VAL A 214 -15.03 11.11 37.58
CA VAL A 214 -14.88 11.71 36.24
C VAL A 214 -13.41 11.74 35.81
N GLY A 215 -12.49 12.08 36.73
CA GLY A 215 -11.05 12.07 36.44
C GLY A 215 -10.52 10.67 36.10
N ALA A 216 -10.96 9.64 36.84
CA ALA A 216 -10.59 8.25 36.58
C ALA A 216 -11.16 7.74 35.25
N PHE A 217 -12.39 8.14 34.89
CA PHE A 217 -12.99 7.84 33.60
C PHE A 217 -12.16 8.38 32.43
N PHE A 218 -11.83 9.67 32.45
CA PHE A 218 -11.02 10.28 31.37
C PHE A 218 -9.58 9.78 31.36
N THR A 219 -9.01 9.44 32.52
CA THR A 219 -7.69 8.80 32.59
C THR A 219 -7.71 7.42 31.95
N CYS A 220 -8.73 6.60 32.26
CA CYS A 220 -8.93 5.29 31.65
C CYS A 220 -9.09 5.40 30.13
N TRP A 221 -9.97 6.30 29.67
CA TRP A 221 -10.18 6.57 28.24
C TRP A 221 -8.89 7.00 27.53
N LEU A 222 -8.12 7.93 28.12
CA LEU A 222 -6.87 8.41 27.54
C LEU A 222 -5.83 7.28 27.45
N VAL A 223 -5.64 6.51 28.52
CA VAL A 223 -4.68 5.39 28.54
C VAL A 223 -5.07 4.32 27.51
N LEU A 224 -6.35 3.97 27.42
CA LEU A 224 -6.84 3.02 26.42
C LEU A 224 -6.64 3.56 25.00
N SER A 225 -6.88 4.84 24.77
CA SER A 225 -6.71 5.46 23.46
C SER A 225 -5.25 5.45 23.01
N LEU A 226 -4.32 5.81 23.91
CA LEU A 226 -2.89 5.73 23.65
C LEU A 226 -2.42 4.30 23.40
N HIS A 227 -2.95 3.32 24.15
CA HIS A 227 -2.65 1.92 23.92
C HIS A 227 -3.12 1.44 22.54
N VAL A 228 -4.36 1.77 22.16
CA VAL A 228 -4.92 1.40 20.85
C VAL A 228 -4.16 2.09 19.71
N LEU A 229 -3.81 3.37 19.85
CA LEU A 229 -2.97 4.08 18.87
C LEU A 229 -1.59 3.43 18.72
N HIS A 230 -0.96 3.06 19.83
CA HIS A 230 0.30 2.33 19.81
C HIS A 230 0.17 1.01 19.03
N GLN A 231 -0.89 0.24 19.28
CA GLN A 231 -1.14 -1.02 18.54
C GLN A 231 -1.42 -0.77 17.05
N ALA A 232 -2.16 0.28 16.71
CA ALA A 232 -2.41 0.66 15.33
C ALA A 232 -1.10 0.95 14.56
N TYR A 233 -0.23 1.78 15.13
CA TYR A 233 1.05 2.10 14.50
C TYR A 233 2.01 0.90 14.44
N MET A 234 1.95 -0.01 15.42
CA MET A 234 2.70 -1.26 15.36
C MET A 234 2.20 -2.18 14.24
N ALA A 235 0.89 -2.23 13.98
CA ALA A 235 0.32 -2.99 12.87
C ALA A 235 0.74 -2.39 11.51
N GLU A 236 0.69 -1.07 11.38
CA GLU A 236 1.20 -0.37 10.18
C GLU A 236 2.68 -0.69 9.95
N LEU A 237 3.51 -0.55 10.99
CA LEU A 237 4.94 -0.85 10.94
C LEU A 237 5.18 -2.30 10.49
N LEU A 238 4.43 -3.26 11.03
CA LEU A 238 4.57 -4.67 10.65
C LEU A 238 4.26 -4.88 9.17
N VAL A 239 3.15 -4.32 8.67
CA VAL A 239 2.73 -4.48 7.26
C VAL A 239 3.76 -3.90 6.30
N PHE A 240 4.30 -2.71 6.58
CA PHE A 240 5.30 -2.10 5.72
C PHE A 240 6.68 -2.76 5.79
N ASN A 241 7.03 -3.40 6.91
CA ASN A 241 8.29 -4.16 7.03
C ASN A 241 8.22 -5.57 6.45
N THR A 242 7.05 -6.20 6.43
CA THR A 242 6.91 -7.56 5.92
C THR A 242 7.06 -7.55 4.41
N SER A 243 8.15 -8.05 3.82
CA SER A 243 8.26 -8.14 2.36
C SER A 243 7.25 -9.14 1.81
N GLU A 244 6.16 -8.67 1.19
CA GLU A 244 5.41 -9.54 0.30
C GLU A 244 6.22 -9.67 -0.99
N ASN A 245 6.61 -10.89 -1.31
CA ASN A 245 7.09 -11.23 -2.64
C ASN A 245 5.93 -10.97 -3.61
N PHE A 246 6.03 -9.89 -4.39
CA PHE A 246 5.06 -9.44 -5.39
C PHE A 246 4.81 -10.45 -6.55
N SER A 247 5.15 -11.73 -6.41
CA SER A 247 4.92 -12.74 -7.45
C SER A 247 3.46 -13.16 -7.62
N HIS A 248 2.58 -12.81 -6.67
CA HIS A 248 1.18 -13.22 -6.67
C HIS A 248 0.19 -12.09 -6.37
N SER A 249 0.37 -10.89 -6.96
CA SER A 249 -0.82 -10.07 -7.20
C SER A 249 -1.58 -10.70 -8.37
N PRO A 250 -2.88 -11.03 -8.27
CA PRO A 250 -3.67 -11.34 -9.45
C PRO A 250 -3.54 -10.14 -10.38
N ARG A 251 -2.90 -10.38 -11.53
CA ARG A 251 -2.87 -9.44 -12.65
C ARG A 251 -4.32 -9.00 -12.83
N PHE A 252 -4.60 -7.70 -12.77
CA PHE A 252 -5.90 -7.18 -13.20
C PHE A 252 -6.05 -7.57 -14.67
N GLU A 253 -6.62 -8.74 -14.92
CA GLU A 253 -7.06 -9.17 -16.23
C GLU A 253 -8.22 -8.23 -16.58
N CYS A 254 -7.94 -7.27 -17.46
CA CYS A 254 -8.98 -6.70 -18.31
C CYS A 254 -9.62 -7.86 -19.06
N ARG A 255 -10.68 -8.44 -18.48
CA ARG A 255 -11.56 -9.37 -19.16
C ARG A 255 -12.25 -8.59 -20.27
N TYR A 256 -11.65 -8.63 -21.46
CA TYR A 256 -12.37 -8.30 -22.69
C TYR A 256 -13.48 -9.35 -22.82
N ASP A 257 -14.71 -8.89 -22.64
CA ASP A 257 -15.91 -9.70 -22.82
C ASP A 257 -16.04 -10.04 -24.32
N GLN A 258 -15.45 -11.17 -24.72
CA GLN A 258 -15.70 -11.79 -26.03
C GLN A 258 -16.99 -12.61 -25.95
N THR A 259 -18.13 -11.94 -25.86
CA THR A 259 -19.42 -12.54 -26.22
C THR A 259 -20.23 -11.57 -27.08
N ALA A 260 -19.81 -11.44 -28.34
CA ALA A 260 -20.63 -10.92 -29.42
C ALA A 260 -20.17 -11.53 -30.75
N LEU A 261 -20.52 -12.80 -30.96
CA LEU A 261 -20.78 -13.42 -32.27
C LEU A 261 -21.91 -14.43 -32.10
#